data_AF-A0AAW1QIY7-F1
#
_entry.id   AF-A0AAW1QIY7-F1
#
_cell.length_a   1.000
_cell.length_b   1.000
_cell.length_c   1.000
_cell.angle_alpha   90.00
_cell.angle_beta   90.00
_cell.angle_gamma   90.00
#
_symmetry.space_group_name_H-M   'P 1'
#
loop_
_entity.id
_entity.type
_entity.pdbx_description
1 polymer ?
#
loop_
_entity_poly.entity_id
_entity_poly.type
_entity_poly.pdbx_seq_one_letter_code
_entity_poly.pdbx_strand_id
1 'polypeptide(L)'
;MEVPSDSFGGQSPERKAATALRTLFTFCAVKIIMSQLSGSGRGGLGAYNSQQYDALEAFLEEEPLRDGDAWLKGLLKRNEMLALRIMEVRQAYACESFEWDQLRRLVERGGQDANVKLLRGQAEEAFLRQGAPGPVETETSSD
;
A
#
# COMPACT_ATOMS: atom_id res chain seq x y z
N MET A 1 -19.51 17.38 -2.63
CA MET A 1 -18.25 18.04 -3.07
C MET A 1 -17.86 17.35 -4.36
N GLU A 2 -17.91 18.06 -5.48
CA GLU A 2 -17.51 17.50 -6.78
C GLU A 2 -16.08 17.94 -7.10
N VAL A 3 -15.28 17.00 -7.57
CA VAL A 3 -13.89 17.23 -7.96
C VAL A 3 -13.88 17.66 -9.43
N PRO A 4 -13.23 18.78 -9.79
CA PRO A 4 -13.14 19.20 -11.19
C PRO A 4 -12.52 18.09 -12.05
N SER A 5 -13.22 17.68 -13.10
CA SER A 5 -12.85 16.57 -13.99
C SER A 5 -11.48 16.76 -14.68
N ASP A 6 -11.04 18.00 -14.84
CA ASP A 6 -9.76 18.36 -15.47
C ASP A 6 -8.54 18.13 -14.56
N SER A 7 -8.73 17.99 -13.24
CA SER A 7 -7.60 17.89 -12.29
C SER A 7 -6.89 16.52 -12.29
N PHE A 8 -7.41 15.54 -13.03
CA PHE A 8 -6.92 14.16 -13.03
C PHE A 8 -6.65 13.63 -14.45
N GLY A 9 -6.47 14.50 -15.44
CA GLY A 9 -6.14 14.09 -16.82
C GLY A 9 -7.21 13.20 -17.45
N GLY A 10 -8.49 13.46 -17.15
CA GLY A 10 -9.63 12.70 -17.67
C GLY A 10 -9.97 11.41 -16.92
N GLN A 11 -9.27 11.05 -15.85
CA GLN A 11 -9.66 9.95 -14.97
C GLN A 11 -10.33 10.46 -13.70
N SER A 12 -11.32 9.76 -13.16
CA SER A 12 -11.85 10.13 -11.84
C SER A 12 -10.86 9.73 -10.74
N PRO A 13 -10.85 10.42 -9.58
CA PRO A 13 -10.04 10.01 -8.42
C PRO A 13 -10.32 8.57 -7.99
N GLU A 14 -11.58 8.12 -8.07
CA GLU A 14 -12.01 6.76 -7.75
C GLU A 14 -11.39 5.75 -8.72
N ARG A 15 -11.31 6.09 -10.02
CA ARG A 15 -10.64 5.25 -11.01
C ARG A 15 -9.15 5.10 -10.71
N LYS A 16 -8.49 6.18 -10.30
CA LYS A 16 -7.08 6.13 -9.89
C LYS A 16 -6.87 5.27 -8.64
N ALA A 17 -7.74 5.41 -7.65
CA ALA A 17 -7.74 4.57 -6.45
C ALA A 17 -7.98 3.10 -6.77
N ALA A 18 -8.94 2.80 -7.66
CA ALA A 18 -9.23 1.44 -8.10
C ALA A 18 -8.02 0.78 -8.80
N THR A 19 -7.28 1.53 -9.64
CA THR A 19 -6.05 1.03 -10.25
C THR A 19 -4.98 0.71 -9.21
N ALA A 20 -4.79 1.57 -8.20
CA ALA A 20 -3.85 1.32 -7.12
C ALA A 20 -4.24 0.07 -6.30
N LEU A 21 -5.53 -0.11 -5.99
CA LEU A 21 -6.05 -1.29 -5.30
C LEU A 21 -5.88 -2.57 -6.13
N ARG A 22 -6.08 -2.53 -7.45
CA ARG A 22 -5.84 -3.68 -8.34
C ARG A 22 -4.38 -4.13 -8.32
N THR A 23 -3.44 -3.18 -8.34
CA THR A 23 -2.01 -3.49 -8.17
C THR A 23 -1.74 -4.10 -6.81
N LEU A 24 -2.31 -3.55 -5.73
CA LEU A 24 -2.19 -4.10 -4.38
C LEU A 24 -2.73 -5.54 -4.32
N PHE A 25 -3.90 -5.83 -4.90
CA PHE A 25 -4.48 -7.18 -4.91
C PHE A 25 -3.62 -8.17 -5.69
N THR A 26 -2.96 -7.71 -6.75
CA THR A 26 -1.99 -8.55 -7.48
C THR A 26 -0.81 -8.91 -6.58
N PHE A 27 -0.29 -7.95 -5.81
CA PHE A 27 0.75 -8.21 -4.81
C PHE A 27 0.29 -9.16 -3.70
N CYS A 28 -0.91 -8.97 -3.14
CA CYS A 28 -1.50 -9.87 -2.15
C CYS A 28 -1.63 -11.29 -2.70
N ALA A 29 -2.11 -11.45 -3.93
CA ALA A 29 -2.25 -12.75 -4.58
C ALA A 29 -0.90 -13.45 -4.79
N VAL A 30 0.13 -12.71 -5.22
CA VAL A 30 1.51 -13.23 -5.31
C VAL A 30 1.97 -13.76 -3.95
N LYS A 31 1.78 -13.00 -2.86
CA LYS A 31 2.16 -13.45 -1.51
C LYS A 31 1.39 -14.69 -1.05
N ILE A 32 0.09 -14.76 -1.32
CA ILE A 32 -0.74 -15.94 -1.02
C ILE A 32 -0.19 -17.17 -1.77
N ILE A 33 0.12 -17.03 -3.05
CA ILE A 33 0.62 -18.14 -3.87
C ILE A 33 2.02 -18.55 -3.45
N MET A 34 2.93 -17.62 -3.16
CA MET A 34 4.24 -17.95 -2.57
C MET A 34 4.09 -18.78 -1.30
N SER A 35 3.16 -18.40 -0.40
CA SER A 35 2.88 -19.17 0.81
C SER A 35 2.27 -20.55 0.52
N GLN A 36 1.46 -20.68 -0.53
CA GLN A 36 0.91 -21.99 -0.95
C GLN A 36 2.01 -22.90 -1.50
N LEU A 37 2.95 -22.35 -2.27
CA LEU A 37 4.07 -23.06 -2.89
C LEU A 37 5.17 -23.46 -1.90
N SER A 38 5.43 -22.64 -0.88
CA SER A 38 6.40 -22.95 0.19
C SER A 38 5.91 -24.05 1.14
N GLY A 39 4.60 -24.31 1.17
CA GLY A 39 3.97 -25.25 2.09
C GLY A 39 3.90 -24.73 3.54
N SER A 40 3.05 -25.35 4.36
CA SER A 40 2.82 -24.96 5.77
C SER A 40 3.87 -25.50 6.75
N GLY A 41 4.86 -26.27 6.29
CA GLY A 41 5.78 -27.03 7.14
C GLY A 41 5.09 -28.05 8.08
N ARG A 42 3.77 -28.21 8.00
CA ARG A 42 2.96 -29.09 8.85
C ARG A 42 2.15 -30.03 7.98
N GLY A 43 2.71 -31.22 7.74
CA GLY A 43 1.97 -32.42 7.30
C GLY A 43 1.31 -32.35 5.92
N GLY A 44 2.04 -32.82 4.90
CA GLY A 44 1.52 -33.66 3.81
C GLY A 44 0.45 -33.16 2.83
N LEU A 45 -0.16 -31.98 3.00
CA LEU A 45 -1.27 -31.51 2.15
C LEU A 45 -1.09 -30.12 1.54
N GLY A 46 0.03 -29.43 1.79
CA GLY A 46 0.38 -28.18 1.12
C GLY A 46 1.16 -28.47 -0.17
N ALA A 47 0.82 -27.79 -1.27
CA ALA A 47 1.49 -27.95 -2.56
C ALA A 47 2.95 -27.50 -2.47
N TYR A 48 3.85 -28.41 -2.09
CA TYR A 48 5.28 -28.17 -2.08
C TYR A 48 5.79 -28.17 -3.52
N ASN A 49 5.95 -26.98 -4.09
CA ASN A 49 6.59 -26.81 -5.39
C ASN A 49 7.63 -25.69 -5.32
N SER A 50 8.79 -26.05 -4.76
CA SER A 50 9.92 -25.15 -4.60
C SER A 50 10.39 -24.56 -5.93
N GLN A 51 10.34 -25.33 -7.03
CA GLN A 51 10.73 -24.83 -8.35
C GLN A 51 9.86 -23.65 -8.81
N GLN A 52 8.53 -23.73 -8.62
CA GLN A 52 7.62 -22.64 -8.98
C GLN A 52 7.75 -21.45 -8.02
N TYR A 53 8.08 -21.72 -6.74
CA TYR A 53 8.40 -20.68 -5.77
C TYR A 53 9.65 -19.89 -6.20
N ASP A 54 10.75 -20.59 -6.48
CA ASP A 54 12.02 -19.99 -6.89
C ASP A 54 11.87 -19.21 -8.20
N ALA A 55 11.09 -19.75 -9.15
CA ALA A 55 10.79 -19.06 -10.41
C ALA A 55 9.99 -17.76 -10.20
N LEU A 56 9.04 -17.76 -9.27
CA LEU A 56 8.25 -16.59 -8.93
C LEU A 56 9.10 -15.54 -8.20
N GLU A 57 9.95 -15.98 -7.27
CA GLU A 57 10.87 -15.11 -6.54
C GLU A 57 11.87 -14.44 -7.49
N ALA A 58 12.53 -15.22 -8.36
CA ALA A 58 13.43 -14.68 -9.37
C ALA A 58 12.74 -13.69 -10.31
N PHE A 59 11.48 -13.95 -10.69
CA PHE A 59 10.72 -13.02 -11.53
C PHE A 59 10.36 -11.72 -10.80
N LEU A 60 10.07 -11.76 -9.50
CA LEU A 60 9.84 -10.55 -8.69
C LEU A 60 11.10 -9.69 -8.53
N GLU A 61 12.27 -10.33 -8.44
CA GLU A 61 13.56 -9.64 -8.39
C GLU A 61 13.90 -8.97 -9.73
N GLU A 62 13.65 -9.66 -10.84
CA GLU A 62 13.90 -9.17 -12.20
C GLU A 62 12.91 -8.06 -12.61
N GLU A 63 11.63 -8.28 -12.34
CA GLU A 63 10.55 -7.34 -12.63
C GLU A 63 9.79 -6.96 -11.35
N PRO A 64 10.12 -5.81 -10.72
CA PRO A 64 9.40 -5.34 -9.55
C PRO A 64 7.92 -5.02 -9.85
N LEU A 65 7.03 -5.47 -8.97
CA LEU A 65 5.58 -5.26 -9.11
C LEU A 65 5.20 -3.80 -8.81
N ARG A 66 5.19 -2.96 -9.86
CA ARG A 66 4.76 -1.55 -9.82
C ARG A 66 3.37 -1.33 -10.42
N ASP A 67 3.09 -2.02 -11.52
CA ASP A 67 1.79 -2.07 -12.19
C ASP A 67 1.39 -3.54 -12.29
N GLY A 68 0.30 -3.92 -11.62
CA GLY A 68 -0.09 -5.31 -11.51
C GLY A 68 -0.47 -5.95 -12.86
N ASP A 69 -1.07 -5.19 -13.78
CA ASP A 69 -1.50 -5.75 -15.07
C ASP A 69 -0.34 -5.82 -16.07
N ALA A 70 0.53 -4.81 -16.09
CA ALA A 70 1.75 -4.85 -16.89
C ALA A 70 2.67 -5.99 -16.43
N TRP A 71 2.82 -6.17 -15.12
CA TRP A 71 3.60 -7.25 -14.52
C TRP A 71 3.03 -8.63 -14.84
N LEU A 72 1.70 -8.82 -14.71
CA LEU A 72 1.06 -10.08 -15.09
C LEU A 72 1.18 -10.40 -16.58
N LYS A 73 1.17 -9.38 -17.44
CA LYS A 73 1.43 -9.56 -18.87
C LYS A 73 2.86 -10.06 -19.13
N GLY A 74 3.83 -9.62 -18.34
CA GLY A 74 5.20 -10.16 -18.35
C GLY A 74 5.22 -11.62 -17.91
N LEU A 75 4.60 -11.93 -16.77
CA LEU A 75 4.57 -13.28 -16.23
C LEU A 75 3.83 -14.27 -17.15
N LEU A 76 2.71 -13.87 -17.77
CA LEU A 76 1.96 -14.71 -18.72
C LEU A 76 2.85 -15.26 -19.84
N LYS A 77 3.81 -14.48 -20.32
CA LYS A 77 4.74 -14.90 -21.39
C LYS A 77 5.79 -15.89 -20.89
N ARG A 78 6.16 -15.83 -19.60
CA ARG A 78 7.24 -16.63 -19.01
C ARG A 78 6.72 -17.89 -18.34
N ASN A 79 5.56 -17.81 -17.70
CA ASN A 79 4.90 -18.88 -16.98
C ASN A 79 3.39 -18.63 -16.94
N GLU A 80 2.70 -19.07 -17.99
CA GLU A 80 1.26 -18.89 -18.17
C GLU A 80 0.44 -19.46 -16.99
N MET A 81 0.76 -20.69 -16.56
CA MET A 81 0.02 -21.36 -15.48
C MET A 81 0.09 -20.59 -14.17
N LEU A 82 1.26 -20.08 -13.80
CA LEU A 82 1.43 -19.29 -12.58
C LEU A 82 0.70 -17.95 -12.66
N ALA A 83 0.75 -17.29 -13.83
CA ALA A 83 0.04 -16.04 -14.05
C ALA A 83 -1.48 -16.22 -13.96
N LEU A 84 -2.04 -17.27 -14.58
CA LEU A 84 -3.46 -17.60 -14.50
C LEU A 84 -3.89 -17.85 -13.05
N ARG A 85 -3.06 -18.55 -12.27
CA ARG A 85 -3.33 -18.79 -10.85
C ARG A 85 -3.34 -17.48 -10.05
N ILE A 86 -2.41 -16.57 -10.29
CA ILE A 86 -2.40 -15.24 -9.65
C ILE A 86 -3.64 -14.42 -10.05
N MET A 87 -4.06 -14.50 -11.31
CA MET A 87 -5.26 -13.81 -11.80
C MET A 87 -6.54 -14.31 -11.11
N GLU A 88 -6.68 -15.62 -10.92
CA GLU A 88 -7.78 -16.22 -10.16
C GLU A 88 -7.76 -15.76 -8.70
N VAL A 89 -6.61 -15.88 -8.02
CA VAL A 89 -6.48 -15.55 -6.60
C VAL A 89 -6.69 -14.04 -6.35
N ARG A 90 -6.20 -13.14 -7.22
CA ARG A 90 -6.42 -11.69 -7.02
C ARG A 90 -7.90 -11.31 -7.19
N GLN A 91 -8.63 -12.01 -8.06
CA GLN A 91 -10.06 -11.80 -8.22
C GLN A 91 -10.82 -12.33 -7.00
N ALA A 92 -10.55 -13.56 -6.56
CA ALA A 92 -11.14 -14.13 -5.35
C ALA A 92 -10.86 -13.25 -4.13
N TYR A 93 -9.62 -12.77 -3.97
CA TYR A 93 -9.26 -11.86 -2.88
C TYR A 93 -10.10 -10.59 -2.90
N ALA A 94 -10.23 -9.93 -4.06
CA ALA A 94 -11.00 -8.70 -4.20
C ALA A 94 -12.51 -8.89 -3.95
N CYS A 95 -13.06 -10.04 -4.35
CA CYS A 95 -14.51 -10.29 -4.28
C CYS A 95 -14.96 -10.92 -2.96
N GLU A 96 -14.12 -11.73 -2.32
CA GLU A 96 -14.54 -12.61 -1.23
C GLU A 96 -13.79 -12.36 0.08
N SER A 97 -12.55 -11.89 0.02
CA SER A 97 -11.68 -11.78 1.22
C SER A 97 -11.37 -10.34 1.63
N PHE A 98 -11.42 -9.39 0.70
CA PHE A 98 -11.08 -8.01 0.98
C PHE A 98 -12.25 -7.29 1.67
N GLU A 99 -12.00 -6.80 2.88
CA GLU A 99 -12.99 -6.15 3.73
C GLU A 99 -13.27 -4.70 3.28
N TRP A 100 -14.09 -4.54 2.24
CA TRP A 100 -14.42 -3.23 1.66
C TRP A 100 -15.03 -2.25 2.67
N ASP A 101 -15.89 -2.74 3.56
CA ASP A 101 -16.50 -1.91 4.62
C ASP A 101 -15.45 -1.40 5.60
N GLN A 102 -14.45 -2.24 5.92
CA GLN A 102 -13.36 -1.84 6.79
C GLN A 102 -12.45 -0.82 6.11
N LEU A 103 -12.14 -1.00 4.81
CA LEU A 103 -11.39 0.01 4.04
C LEU A 103 -12.11 1.36 4.09
N ARG A 104 -13.42 1.38 3.83
CA ARG A 104 -14.23 2.60 3.89
C ARG A 104 -14.14 3.27 5.26
N ARG A 105 -14.36 2.52 6.34
CA ARG A 105 -14.24 3.05 7.72
C ARG A 105 -12.86 3.60 8.01
N LEU A 106 -11.80 2.94 7.57
CA LEU A 106 -10.42 3.36 7.79
C LEU A 106 -10.09 4.65 7.03
N VAL A 107 -10.55 4.79 5.78
CA VAL A 107 -10.35 6.02 4.99
C VAL A 107 -11.12 7.19 5.62
N GLU A 108 -12.37 6.97 6.02
CA GLU A 108 -13.21 8.01 6.64
C GLU A 108 -12.67 8.46 8.00
N ARG A 109 -12.28 7.53 8.89
CA ARG A 109 -11.71 7.86 10.21
C ARG A 109 -10.27 8.36 10.15
N GLY A 110 -9.46 7.73 9.30
CA GLY A 110 -8.03 8.03 9.19
C GLY A 110 -7.77 9.47 8.81
N GLY A 111 -8.61 10.07 7.96
CA GLY A 111 -8.51 11.49 7.63
C GLY A 111 -8.73 12.40 8.85
N GLN A 112 -9.72 12.09 9.69
CA GLN A 112 -9.99 12.84 10.90
C GLN A 112 -8.86 12.72 11.93
N ASP A 113 -8.41 11.48 12.19
CA ASP A 113 -7.34 11.20 13.15
C ASP A 113 -6.01 11.82 12.70
N ALA A 114 -5.69 11.77 11.40
CA ALA A 114 -4.49 12.39 10.84
C ALA A 114 -4.53 13.91 11.02
N ASN A 115 -5.66 14.56 10.72
CA ASN A 115 -5.80 16.00 10.89
C ASN A 115 -5.63 16.43 12.36
N VAL A 116 -6.23 15.70 13.30
CA VAL A 116 -6.07 15.97 14.74
C VAL A 116 -4.60 15.83 15.17
N LYS A 117 -3.91 14.79 14.70
CA LYS A 117 -2.48 14.59 15.01
C LYS A 117 -1.61 15.71 14.44
N LEU A 118 -1.85 16.13 13.20
CA LEU A 118 -1.11 17.23 12.56
C LEU A 118 -1.30 18.55 13.32
N LEU A 119 -2.53 18.88 13.71
CA LEU A 119 -2.81 20.09 14.49
C LEU A 119 -2.16 20.07 15.88
N ARG A 120 -2.17 18.91 16.56
CA ARG A 120 -1.49 18.76 17.85
C ARG A 120 0.02 18.94 17.72
N GLY A 121 0.65 18.29 16.74
CA GLY A 121 2.08 18.44 16.47
C GLY A 121 2.46 19.90 16.18
N GLN A 122 1.66 20.59 15.36
CA GLN A 122 1.90 22.02 15.09
C GLN A 122 1.76 22.89 16.35
N ALA A 123 0.79 22.62 17.22
CA ALA A 123 0.60 23.35 18.47
C ALA A 123 1.78 23.13 19.44
N GLU A 124 2.28 21.89 19.53
CA GLU A 124 3.46 21.53 20.33
C GLU A 124 4.72 22.26 19.83
N GLU A 125 4.95 22.27 18.51
CA GLU A 125 6.07 23.01 17.90
C GLU A 125 5.97 24.52 18.12
N ALA A 126 4.77 25.08 18.01
CA ALA A 126 4.54 26.51 18.24
C ALA A 126 4.79 26.91 19.71
N PHE A 127 4.36 26.07 20.66
CA PHE A 127 4.61 26.27 22.08
C PHE A 127 6.12 26.24 22.40
N LEU A 128 6.86 25.29 21.83
CA LEU A 128 8.32 25.22 21.98
C LEU A 128 9.02 26.44 21.38
N ARG A 129 8.51 26.98 20.27
CA ARG A 129 9.06 28.20 19.64
C ARG A 129 8.80 29.46 20.47
N GLN A 130 7.66 29.54 21.18
CA GLN A 130 7.33 30.67 22.06
C GLN A 130 7.97 30.57 23.45
N GLY A 131 8.35 29.36 23.90
CA GLY A 131 9.02 29.11 25.17
C GLY A 131 10.54 29.29 25.16
N ALA A 132 11.16 29.67 24.03
CA ALA A 132 12.57 30.02 24.01
C ALA A 132 12.76 31.38 24.71
N PRO A 133 13.50 31.46 25.84
CA PRO A 133 13.71 32.73 26.52
C PRO A 133 14.45 33.66 25.56
N GLY A 134 13.84 34.81 25.24
CA GLY A 134 14.54 35.88 24.52
C GLY A 134 15.79 36.31 25.29
N PRO A 135 16.84 36.81 24.61
CA PRO A 135 18.04 37.27 25.27
C PRO A 135 17.65 38.33 26.31
N VAL A 136 17.98 38.08 27.58
CA VAL A 136 17.80 39.04 28.65
C VAL A 136 18.75 40.20 28.34
N GLU A 137 18.20 41.33 27.91
CA GLU A 137 18.96 42.58 27.80
C GLU A 137 19.37 42.98 29.22
N THR A 138 20.61 42.68 29.59
CA THR A 138 21.22 43.21 30.80
C THR A 138 21.46 44.69 30.58
N GLU A 139 20.53 45.52 31.04
CA GLU A 139 20.74 46.96 31.18
C GLU A 139 21.95 47.17 32.12
N THR A 140 23.10 47.49 31.52
CA THR A 140 24.25 48.00 32.25
C THR A 140 23.92 49.41 32.74
N SER A 141 23.42 49.50 33.97
CA SER A 141 23.37 50.76 34.72
C SER A 141 24.80 51.27 34.91
N SER A 142 25.15 52.34 34.19
CA SER A 142 26.35 53.12 34.44
C SER A 142 26.05 54.18 35.50
N ASP A 143 26.70 54.06 36.65
CA ASP A 143 26.92 55.16 37.61
C ASP A 143 28.34 55.71 37.43
#